data_AF-A0A0A2TM84-F1
#
_entry.id   AF-A0A0A2TM84-F1
#
_cell.length_a   1.000
_cell.length_b   1.000
_cell.length_c   1.000
_cell.angle_alpha   90.00
_cell.angle_beta   90.00
_cell.angle_gamma   90.00
#
_symmetry.space_group_name_H-M   'P 1'
#
loop_
_entity.id
_entity.type
_entity.pdbx_description
1 polymer ?
#
loop_
_entity_poly.entity_id
_entity_poly.type
_entity_poly.pdbx_seq_one_letter_code
_entity_poly.pdbx_strand_id
1 'polypeptide(L)'
;MDDLITDRTPPVIAAEINTIRDQTGKVLLAAAIEIGRRLKEAKDLLPYGEWGKWLEESVSYSQKTAEKLMRVFDAYGTRQSASLDVGALVQELPNYNCTQAFILLGVPEGERAQFIAEIDVESMSTRELQKAISERSQAIKERDQALQEKTDLRKALDEQGSQITRLATERDNLKTKAEELSKSQSELESKSGRLQLELISIKKSTSYEAVQRMGNNLTAAYIKASANKLAFLFESLDRTFKELKWELSEFAARDPDTHEVYKNKVIDFLTRGLKEKI
;
A
#
# COMPACT_ATOMS: atom_id res chain seq x y z
N MET A 1 68.38 -57.65 26.41
CA MET A 1 67.65 -57.13 25.25
C MET A 1 67.82 -55.64 25.31
N ASP A 2 68.43 -55.08 24.27
CA ASP A 2 68.80 -53.66 24.18
C ASP A 2 67.63 -52.75 24.54
N ASP A 3 67.86 -51.89 25.52
CA ASP A 3 67.17 -50.62 25.63
C ASP A 3 67.42 -49.87 24.33
N LEU A 4 66.41 -49.87 23.45
CA LEU A 4 66.29 -48.88 22.41
C LEU A 4 66.17 -47.51 23.10
N ILE A 5 67.33 -46.91 23.38
CA ILE A 5 67.45 -45.50 23.70
C ILE A 5 66.87 -44.78 22.48
N THR A 6 65.57 -44.49 22.57
CA THR A 6 64.89 -43.66 21.61
C THR A 6 65.56 -42.30 21.76
N ASP A 7 66.35 -41.90 20.76
CA ASP A 7 67.08 -40.64 20.78
C ASP A 7 66.13 -39.53 21.22
N ARG A 8 66.46 -38.90 22.37
CA ARG A 8 65.62 -37.89 23.01
C ARG A 8 65.65 -36.61 22.19
N THR A 9 64.86 -36.58 21.12
CA THR A 9 64.74 -35.44 20.23
C THR A 9 63.61 -34.50 20.68
N PRO A 10 63.70 -33.18 20.41
CA PRO A 10 62.60 -32.26 20.72
C PRO A 10 61.22 -32.67 20.18
N PRO A 11 61.08 -33.26 18.97
CA PRO A 11 59.79 -33.78 18.50
C PRO A 11 59.21 -34.93 19.34
N VAL A 12 60.06 -35.85 19.82
CA VAL A 12 59.61 -36.96 20.69
C VAL A 12 59.10 -36.41 22.02
N ILE A 13 59.83 -35.47 22.63
CA ILE A 13 59.40 -34.79 23.87
C ILE A 13 58.10 -34.02 23.66
N ALA A 14 57.92 -33.34 22.52
CA ALA A 14 56.68 -32.65 22.19
C ALA A 14 55.49 -33.62 22.08
N ALA A 15 55.70 -34.79 21.47
CA ALA A 15 54.67 -35.84 21.38
C ALA A 15 54.31 -36.41 22.76
N GLU A 16 55.28 -36.63 23.64
CA GLU A 16 55.05 -37.06 25.03
C GLU A 16 54.23 -36.01 25.81
N ILE A 17 54.61 -34.73 25.72
CA ILE A 17 53.89 -33.61 26.37
C ILE A 17 52.45 -33.53 25.87
N ASN A 18 52.24 -33.64 24.55
CA ASN A 18 50.90 -33.62 23.96
C ASN A 18 50.06 -34.82 24.44
N THR A 19 50.65 -36.01 24.51
CA THR A 19 49.97 -37.21 25.00
C THR A 19 49.51 -37.04 26.47
N ILE A 20 50.38 -36.51 27.34
CA ILE A 20 50.04 -36.23 28.75
C ILE A 20 48.92 -35.19 28.84
N ARG A 21 49.01 -34.13 28.04
CA ARG A 21 48.01 -33.06 27.99
C ARG A 21 46.64 -33.62 27.59
N ASP A 22 46.58 -34.43 26.54
CA ASP A 22 45.33 -34.93 26.00
C ASP A 22 44.67 -35.94 26.97
N GLN A 23 45.46 -36.84 27.57
CA GLN A 23 44.99 -37.75 28.62
C GLN A 23 44.46 -36.99 29.84
N THR A 24 45.19 -35.98 30.31
CA THR A 24 44.76 -35.13 31.43
C THR A 24 43.47 -34.38 31.09
N GLY A 25 43.34 -33.90 29.86
CA GLY A 25 42.14 -33.24 29.35
C GLY A 25 40.89 -34.13 29.44
N LYS A 26 41.02 -35.40 29.05
CA LYS A 26 39.92 -36.38 29.14
C LYS A 26 39.51 -36.69 30.57
N VAL A 27 40.49 -36.91 31.45
CA VAL A 27 40.22 -37.15 32.89
C VAL A 27 39.49 -35.96 33.49
N LEU A 28 39.92 -34.73 33.16
CA LEU A 28 39.27 -33.52 33.65
C LEU A 28 37.84 -33.36 33.10
N LEU A 29 37.59 -33.72 31.84
CA LEU A 29 36.25 -33.71 31.26
C LEU A 29 35.33 -34.76 31.94
N ALA A 30 35.82 -36.00 32.13
CA ALA A 30 35.08 -37.05 32.83
C ALA A 30 34.73 -36.63 34.27
N ALA A 31 35.70 -36.07 35.01
CA ALA A 31 35.48 -35.55 36.34
C ALA A 31 34.44 -34.40 36.33
N ALA A 32 34.51 -33.49 35.37
CA ALA A 32 33.55 -32.38 35.24
C ALA A 32 32.12 -32.87 34.99
N ILE A 33 31.93 -33.90 34.15
CA ILE A 33 30.64 -34.54 33.90
C ILE A 33 30.09 -35.15 35.18
N GLU A 34 30.90 -35.91 35.91
CA GLU A 34 30.48 -36.56 37.15
C GLU A 34 30.15 -35.55 38.27
N ILE A 35 30.96 -34.50 38.41
CA ILE A 35 30.66 -33.40 39.34
C ILE A 35 29.33 -32.74 38.93
N GLY A 36 29.12 -32.46 37.63
CA GLY A 36 27.87 -31.91 37.12
C GLY A 36 26.65 -32.78 37.46
N ARG A 37 26.78 -34.10 37.38
CA ARG A 37 25.76 -35.07 37.79
C ARG A 37 25.43 -34.97 39.28
N ARG A 38 26.45 -34.97 40.14
CA ARG A 38 26.27 -34.85 41.61
C ARG A 38 25.70 -33.50 42.01
N LEU A 39 26.06 -32.44 41.31
CA LEU A 39 25.49 -31.11 41.53
C LEU A 39 23.99 -31.08 41.21
N LYS A 40 23.54 -31.79 40.17
CA LYS A 40 22.10 -31.95 39.90
C LYS A 40 21.38 -32.72 40.99
N GLU A 41 21.94 -33.86 41.39
CA GLU A 41 21.40 -34.69 42.46
C GLU A 41 21.27 -33.91 43.78
N ALA A 42 22.31 -33.18 44.19
CA ALA A 42 22.28 -32.34 45.37
C ALA A 42 21.25 -31.20 45.25
N LYS A 43 21.13 -30.58 44.06
CA LYS A 43 20.16 -29.50 43.82
C LYS A 43 18.71 -29.96 43.97
N ASP A 44 18.41 -31.19 43.56
CA ASP A 44 17.07 -31.77 43.68
C ASP A 44 16.69 -32.13 45.14
N LEU A 45 17.69 -32.35 46.00
CA LEU A 45 17.51 -32.69 47.43
C LEU A 45 17.46 -31.47 48.34
N LEU A 46 17.92 -30.31 47.88
CA LEU A 46 18.03 -29.10 48.69
C LEU A 46 16.72 -28.29 48.72
N PRO A 47 16.32 -27.72 49.87
CA PRO A 47 15.22 -26.78 49.95
C PRO A 47 15.44 -25.54 49.07
N TYR A 48 14.34 -24.92 48.64
CA TYR A 48 14.37 -23.69 47.86
C TYR A 48 15.12 -22.57 48.62
N GLY A 49 16.08 -21.93 47.94
CA GLY A 49 16.88 -20.82 48.50
C GLY A 49 18.23 -21.23 49.11
N GLU A 50 18.43 -22.51 49.46
CA GLU A 50 19.67 -22.96 50.12
C GLU A 50 20.80 -23.32 49.15
N TRP A 51 20.51 -23.41 47.85
CA TRP A 51 21.47 -23.83 46.82
C TRP A 51 22.76 -22.99 46.80
N GLY A 52 22.64 -21.67 46.86
CA GLY A 52 23.80 -20.78 46.80
C GLY A 52 24.75 -20.94 47.99
N LYS A 53 24.17 -21.02 49.19
CA LYS A 53 24.92 -21.22 50.43
C LYS A 53 25.60 -22.58 50.48
N TRP A 54 24.87 -23.62 50.10
CA TRP A 54 25.40 -24.99 50.05
C TRP A 54 26.60 -25.11 49.10
N LEU A 55 26.54 -24.48 47.92
CA LEU A 55 27.65 -24.48 46.97
C LEU A 55 28.93 -23.85 47.55
N GLU A 56 28.80 -22.74 48.27
CA GLU A 56 29.93 -22.03 48.86
C GLU A 56 30.51 -22.80 50.05
N GLU A 57 29.67 -23.30 50.95
CA GLU A 57 30.10 -23.94 52.20
C GLU A 57 30.53 -25.40 52.03
N SER A 58 29.91 -26.17 51.13
CA SER A 58 30.12 -27.63 51.05
C SER A 58 31.12 -28.05 49.96
N VAL A 59 31.21 -27.30 48.85
CA VAL A 59 32.02 -27.67 47.68
C VAL A 59 32.86 -26.52 47.13
N SER A 60 32.84 -25.35 47.77
CA SER A 60 33.61 -24.16 47.39
C SER A 60 33.43 -23.73 45.93
N TYR A 61 32.20 -23.84 45.41
CA TYR A 61 31.87 -23.44 44.03
C TYR A 61 31.04 -22.18 43.96
N SER A 62 31.30 -21.37 42.93
CA SER A 62 30.35 -20.32 42.52
C SER A 62 29.15 -20.92 41.81
N GLN A 63 28.00 -20.24 41.87
CA GLN A 63 26.81 -20.63 41.10
C GLN A 63 27.13 -20.79 39.60
N LYS A 64 27.90 -19.85 39.03
CA LYS A 64 28.33 -19.89 37.62
C LYS A 64 29.14 -21.14 37.28
N THR A 65 30.04 -21.55 38.17
CA THR A 65 30.85 -22.78 38.00
C THR A 65 29.96 -24.02 38.07
N ALA A 66 29.07 -24.08 39.07
CA ALA A 66 28.16 -25.21 39.22
C ALA A 66 27.23 -25.36 38.01
N GLU A 67 26.64 -24.27 37.53
CA GLU A 67 25.81 -24.26 36.32
C GLU A 67 26.59 -24.71 35.07
N LYS A 68 27.84 -24.26 34.91
CA LYS A 68 28.71 -24.69 33.81
C LYS A 68 28.88 -26.21 33.81
N LEU A 69 29.21 -26.79 34.96
CA LEU A 69 29.43 -28.23 35.12
C LEU A 69 28.14 -29.03 34.88
N MET A 70 27.01 -28.56 35.42
CA MET A 70 25.70 -29.18 35.19
C MET A 70 25.31 -29.18 33.69
N ARG A 71 25.60 -28.11 32.94
CA ARG A 71 25.37 -28.05 31.48
C ARG A 71 26.28 -29.00 30.70
N VAL A 72 27.54 -29.15 31.14
CA VAL A 72 28.46 -30.13 30.55
C VAL A 72 27.91 -31.54 30.75
N PHE A 73 27.41 -31.85 31.95
CA PHE A 73 26.72 -33.12 32.21
C PHE A 73 25.48 -33.30 31.32
N ASP A 74 24.65 -32.28 31.12
CA ASP A 74 23.46 -32.40 30.26
C ASP A 74 23.78 -32.76 28.81
N ALA A 75 24.88 -32.24 28.29
CA ALA A 75 25.25 -32.39 26.89
C ALA A 75 26.12 -33.63 26.60
N TYR A 76 26.96 -34.03 27.55
CA TYR A 76 27.95 -35.11 27.37
C TYR A 76 27.78 -36.28 28.35
N GLY A 77 26.92 -36.13 29.36
CA GLY A 77 26.62 -37.19 30.31
C GLY A 77 25.60 -38.18 29.75
N THR A 78 25.90 -39.47 29.87
CA THR A 78 24.95 -40.53 29.50
C THR A 78 23.88 -40.69 30.59
N ARG A 79 22.58 -40.68 30.23
CA ARG A 79 21.49 -40.90 31.20
C ARG A 79 21.43 -42.31 31.80
N GLN A 80 22.13 -43.29 31.23
CA GLN A 80 22.04 -44.71 31.62
C GLN A 80 23.14 -45.21 32.56
N SER A 81 24.16 -44.42 32.87
CA SER A 81 25.30 -44.89 33.66
C SER A 81 25.16 -44.55 35.15
N ALA A 82 24.34 -45.34 35.86
CA ALA A 82 24.24 -45.27 37.32
C ALA A 82 25.58 -45.58 38.03
N SER A 83 26.57 -46.14 37.32
CA SER A 83 27.92 -46.38 37.85
C SER A 83 28.89 -46.65 36.70
N LEU A 84 29.56 -45.62 36.16
CA LEU A 84 30.77 -45.84 35.37
C LEU A 84 31.95 -45.33 36.18
N ASP A 85 32.94 -46.20 36.33
CA ASP A 85 34.29 -45.83 36.72
C ASP A 85 34.77 -44.69 35.81
N VAL A 86 35.44 -43.68 36.37
CA VAL A 86 35.98 -42.53 35.63
C VAL A 86 36.88 -43.03 34.49
N GLY A 87 37.56 -44.17 34.67
CA GLY A 87 38.35 -44.83 33.63
C GLY A 87 37.55 -45.27 32.40
N ALA A 88 36.31 -45.74 32.56
CA ALA A 88 35.45 -46.17 31.45
C ALA A 88 34.89 -44.97 30.68
N LEU A 89 34.50 -43.90 31.38
CA LEU A 89 34.06 -42.64 30.76
C LEU A 89 35.17 -42.01 29.91
N VAL A 90 36.43 -42.08 30.37
CA VAL A 90 37.58 -41.54 29.64
C VAL A 90 37.82 -42.22 28.29
N GLN A 91 37.43 -43.48 28.11
CA GLN A 91 37.58 -44.17 26.82
C GLN A 91 36.55 -43.73 25.77
N GLU A 92 35.32 -43.43 26.20
CA GLU A 92 34.23 -43.03 25.30
C GLU A 92 34.23 -41.52 24.99
N LEU A 93 34.95 -40.72 25.79
CA LEU A 93 35.00 -39.27 25.62
C LEU A 93 35.92 -38.85 24.46
N PRO A 94 35.50 -37.84 23.68
CA PRO A 94 36.29 -37.27 22.59
C PRO A 94 37.59 -36.61 23.12
N ASN A 95 38.64 -36.46 22.29
CA ASN A 95 39.96 -36.02 22.76
C ASN A 95 40.07 -34.48 22.95
N TYR A 96 38.99 -33.79 23.30
CA TYR A 96 39.02 -32.36 23.63
C TYR A 96 38.81 -32.12 25.15
N ASN A 97 39.37 -31.03 25.66
CA ASN A 97 39.36 -30.70 27.07
C ASN A 97 38.01 -30.12 27.55
N CYS A 98 37.83 -30.07 28.87
CA CYS A 98 36.61 -29.56 29.52
C CYS A 98 36.20 -28.14 29.09
N THR A 99 37.17 -27.27 28.77
CA THR A 99 36.87 -25.91 28.31
C THR A 99 36.38 -25.89 26.87
N GLN A 100 36.98 -26.68 25.98
CA GLN A 100 36.51 -26.88 24.61
C GLN A 100 35.11 -27.50 24.58
N ALA A 101 34.86 -28.53 25.41
CA ALA A 101 33.55 -29.16 25.56
C ALA A 101 32.45 -28.14 25.94
N PHE A 102 32.76 -27.23 26.87
CA PHE A 102 31.84 -26.17 27.23
C PHE A 102 31.64 -25.13 26.12
N ILE A 103 32.70 -24.74 25.42
CA ILE A 103 32.61 -23.79 24.30
C ILE A 103 31.70 -24.35 23.20
N LEU A 104 31.79 -25.64 22.91
CA LEU A 104 30.93 -26.34 21.95
C LEU A 104 29.44 -26.35 22.34
N LEU A 105 29.09 -26.10 23.61
CA LEU A 105 27.69 -25.91 24.00
C LEU A 105 27.09 -24.60 23.46
N GLY A 106 27.93 -23.67 23.01
CA GLY A 106 27.50 -22.50 22.26
C GLY A 106 27.01 -22.83 20.85
N VAL A 107 27.33 -24.02 20.32
CA VAL A 107 26.82 -24.52 19.05
C VAL A 107 25.48 -25.24 19.30
N PRO A 108 24.43 -24.96 18.48
CA PRO A 108 23.18 -25.69 18.54
C PRO A 108 23.39 -27.21 18.49
N GLU A 109 22.62 -27.95 19.28
CA GLU A 109 22.80 -29.41 19.43
C GLU A 109 22.78 -30.16 18.10
N GLY A 110 21.82 -29.84 17.22
CA GLY A 110 21.69 -30.45 15.89
C GLY A 110 22.85 -30.15 14.94
N GLU A 111 23.63 -29.09 15.19
CA GLU A 111 24.77 -28.69 14.36
C GLU A 111 26.12 -29.07 14.97
N ARG A 112 26.17 -29.41 16.26
CA ARG A 112 27.40 -29.64 16.99
C ARG A 112 28.19 -30.82 16.43
N ALA A 113 27.53 -31.92 16.07
CA ALA A 113 28.18 -33.09 15.49
C ALA A 113 28.83 -32.77 14.13
N GLN A 114 28.12 -32.02 13.28
CA GLN A 114 28.65 -31.57 11.99
C GLN A 114 29.82 -30.60 12.19
N PHE A 115 29.71 -29.65 13.13
CA PHE A 115 30.79 -28.72 13.46
C PHE A 115 32.07 -29.44 13.92
N ILE A 116 31.93 -30.47 14.76
CA ILE A 116 33.07 -31.28 15.23
C ILE A 116 33.67 -32.12 14.10
N ALA A 117 32.86 -32.59 13.14
CA ALA A 117 33.35 -33.36 12.00
C ALA A 117 34.09 -32.50 10.97
N GLU A 118 33.65 -31.24 10.79
CA GLU A 118 34.22 -30.30 9.82
C GLU A 118 35.47 -29.58 10.33
N ILE A 119 35.61 -29.44 11.65
CA ILE A 119 36.69 -28.66 12.28
C ILE A 119 37.45 -29.55 13.25
N ASP A 120 38.79 -29.51 13.17
CA ASP A 120 39.67 -30.19 14.11
C ASP A 120 39.67 -29.49 15.48
N VAL A 121 38.64 -29.76 16.27
CA VAL A 121 38.48 -29.19 17.62
C VAL A 121 39.64 -29.61 18.55
N GLU A 122 40.25 -30.77 18.31
CA GLU A 122 41.29 -31.33 19.18
C GLU A 122 42.59 -30.52 19.09
N SER A 123 42.95 -30.03 17.90
CA SER A 123 44.16 -29.21 17.72
C SER A 123 43.97 -27.72 18.00
N MET A 124 42.73 -27.22 18.02
CA MET A 124 42.45 -25.79 18.21
C MET A 124 42.57 -25.33 19.66
N SER A 125 43.19 -24.16 19.88
CA SER A 125 43.11 -23.49 21.18
C SER A 125 41.67 -23.06 21.49
N THR A 126 41.37 -22.85 22.77
CA THR A 126 40.04 -22.38 23.21
C THR A 126 39.65 -21.04 22.58
N ARG A 127 40.64 -20.17 22.28
CA ARG A 127 40.42 -18.88 21.63
C ARG A 127 40.07 -19.06 20.15
N GLU A 128 40.80 -19.93 19.45
CA GLU A 128 40.52 -20.25 18.05
C GLU A 128 39.16 -20.92 17.90
N LEU A 129 38.80 -21.84 18.80
CA LEU A 129 37.48 -22.48 18.81
C LEU A 129 36.35 -21.47 19.01
N GLN A 130 36.50 -20.53 19.97
CA GLN A 130 35.53 -19.45 20.17
C GLN A 130 35.40 -18.56 18.93
N LYS A 131 36.52 -18.22 18.30
CA LYS A 131 36.56 -17.44 17.07
C LYS A 131 35.81 -18.17 15.94
N ALA A 132 36.11 -19.45 15.72
CA ALA A 132 35.46 -20.27 14.69
C ALA A 132 33.94 -20.35 14.87
N ILE A 133 33.46 -20.55 16.11
CA ILE A 133 32.02 -20.55 16.41
C ILE A 133 31.40 -19.17 16.12
N SER A 134 32.08 -18.09 16.51
CA SER A 134 31.58 -16.73 16.28
C SER A 134 31.51 -16.37 14.79
N GLU A 135 32.54 -16.73 14.03
CA GLU A 135 32.61 -16.49 12.58
C GLU A 135 31.54 -17.30 11.85
N ARG A 136 31.36 -18.58 12.19
CA ARG A 136 30.30 -19.42 11.62
C ARG A 136 28.91 -18.88 11.93
N SER A 137 28.67 -18.47 13.18
CA SER A 137 27.39 -17.90 13.60
C SER A 137 27.08 -16.60 12.85
N GLN A 138 28.09 -15.75 12.68
CA GLN A 138 27.96 -14.52 11.90
C GLN A 138 27.71 -14.82 10.42
N ALA A 139 28.42 -15.78 9.82
CA ALA A 139 28.23 -16.19 8.44
C ALA A 139 26.82 -16.77 8.18
N ILE A 140 26.29 -17.58 9.12
CA ILE A 140 24.92 -18.09 9.05
C ILE A 140 23.92 -16.92 9.09
N LYS A 141 24.11 -15.97 9.99
CA LYS A 141 23.25 -14.79 10.11
C LYS A 141 23.26 -13.94 8.84
N GLU A 142 24.44 -13.67 8.28
CA GLU A 142 24.59 -12.92 7.02
C GLU A 142 23.95 -13.65 5.85
N ARG A 143 24.14 -14.97 5.77
CA ARG A 143 23.50 -15.83 4.76
C ARG A 143 21.98 -15.76 4.85
N ASP A 144 21.43 -15.87 6.06
CA ASP A 144 19.98 -15.86 6.29
C ASP A 144 19.39 -14.48 5.98
N GLN A 145 20.09 -13.39 6.33
CA GLN A 145 19.73 -12.04 5.93
C GLN A 145 19.74 -11.88 4.41
N ALA A 146 20.79 -12.33 3.72
CA ALA A 146 20.87 -12.27 2.27
C ALA A 146 19.77 -13.11 1.59
N LEU A 147 19.40 -14.26 2.16
CA LEU A 147 18.31 -15.09 1.64
C LEU A 147 16.95 -14.41 1.83
N GLN A 148 16.74 -13.75 2.97
CA GLN A 148 15.54 -12.97 3.24
C GLN A 148 15.42 -11.79 2.26
N GLU A 149 16.48 -10.98 2.12
CA GLU A 149 16.53 -9.87 1.18
C GLU A 149 16.28 -10.33 -0.27
N LYS A 150 16.90 -11.43 -0.70
CA LYS A 150 16.66 -12.03 -2.02
C LYS A 150 15.19 -12.44 -2.21
N THR A 151 14.57 -12.98 -1.18
CA THR A 151 13.16 -13.38 -1.21
C THR A 151 12.25 -12.17 -1.34
N ASP A 152 12.54 -11.11 -0.60
CA ASP A 152 11.77 -9.87 -0.62
C ASP A 152 11.94 -9.11 -1.94
N LEU A 153 13.17 -9.07 -2.49
CA LEU A 153 13.43 -8.54 -3.83
C LEU A 153 12.69 -9.32 -4.91
N ARG A 154 12.60 -10.65 -4.80
CA ARG A 154 11.87 -11.47 -5.77
C ARG A 154 10.37 -11.20 -5.74
N LYS A 155 9.78 -11.07 -4.55
CA LYS A 155 8.37 -10.67 -4.40
C LYS A 155 8.11 -9.29 -5.00
N ALA A 156 9.01 -8.32 -4.76
CA ALA A 156 8.90 -6.98 -5.33
C ALA A 156 8.99 -7.00 -6.86
N LEU A 157 9.87 -7.84 -7.43
CA LEU A 157 10.00 -8.01 -8.87
C LEU A 157 8.75 -8.63 -9.50
N ASP A 158 8.17 -9.66 -8.87
CA ASP A 158 6.95 -10.31 -9.33
C ASP A 158 5.76 -9.33 -9.29
N GLU A 159 5.64 -8.53 -8.23
CA GLU A 159 4.65 -7.47 -8.09
C GLU A 159 4.80 -6.40 -9.18
N GLN A 160 6.03 -5.91 -9.41
CA GLN A 160 6.31 -4.97 -10.51
C GLN A 160 5.98 -5.58 -11.88
N GLY A 161 6.30 -6.86 -12.10
CA GLY A 161 5.95 -7.58 -13.32
C GLY A 161 4.43 -7.59 -13.56
N SER A 162 3.65 -7.86 -12.52
CA SER A 162 2.19 -7.84 -12.59
C SER A 162 1.63 -6.44 -12.90
N GLN A 163 2.22 -5.40 -12.32
CA GLN A 163 1.84 -4.00 -12.57
C GLN A 163 2.15 -3.60 -14.02
N ILE A 164 3.30 -4.00 -14.54
CA ILE A 164 3.67 -3.76 -15.94
C ILE A 164 2.68 -4.44 -16.88
N THR A 165 2.31 -5.70 -16.63
CA THR A 165 1.30 -6.40 -17.43
C THR A 165 -0.05 -5.66 -17.39
N ARG A 166 -0.49 -5.23 -16.20
CA ARG A 166 -1.74 -4.47 -16.06
C ARG A 166 -1.70 -3.15 -16.83
N LEU A 167 -0.64 -2.36 -16.68
CA LEU A 167 -0.46 -1.10 -17.41
C LEU A 167 -0.38 -1.32 -18.92
N ALA A 168 0.24 -2.40 -19.38
CA ALA A 168 0.26 -2.77 -20.80
C ALA A 168 -1.15 -3.04 -21.33
N THR A 169 -1.97 -3.81 -20.60
CA THR A 169 -3.37 -4.07 -20.99
C THR A 169 -4.22 -2.80 -20.97
N GLU A 170 -4.02 -1.91 -19.99
CA GLU A 170 -4.74 -0.64 -19.91
C GLU A 170 -4.37 0.29 -21.07
N ARG A 171 -3.08 0.38 -21.40
CA ARG A 171 -2.60 1.11 -22.59
C ARG A 171 -3.26 0.60 -23.87
N ASP A 172 -3.33 -0.71 -24.05
CA ASP A 172 -3.90 -1.29 -25.27
C ASP A 172 -5.40 -1.01 -25.37
N ASN A 173 -6.14 -1.13 -24.26
CA ASN A 173 -7.55 -0.76 -24.20
C ASN A 173 -7.79 0.73 -24.48
N LEU A 174 -6.97 1.61 -23.90
CA LEU A 174 -7.04 3.05 -24.15
C LEU A 174 -6.74 3.39 -25.61
N LYS A 175 -5.80 2.68 -26.22
CA LYS A 175 -5.47 2.84 -27.65
C LYS A 175 -6.67 2.47 -28.52
N THR A 176 -7.29 1.32 -28.30
CA THR A 176 -8.50 0.92 -29.05
C THR A 176 -9.64 1.93 -28.87
N LYS A 177 -9.86 2.40 -27.63
CA LYS A 177 -10.88 3.41 -27.36
C LYS A 177 -10.59 4.76 -28.03
N ALA A 178 -9.33 5.17 -28.12
CA ALA A 178 -8.92 6.37 -28.83
C ALA A 178 -9.17 6.25 -30.34
N GLU A 179 -8.88 5.09 -30.93
CA GLU A 179 -9.17 4.79 -32.34
C GLU A 179 -10.68 4.83 -32.63
N GLU A 180 -11.50 4.24 -31.77
CA GLU A 180 -12.97 4.28 -31.88
C GLU A 180 -13.53 5.71 -31.77
N LEU A 181 -13.05 6.48 -30.78
CA LEU A 181 -13.45 7.87 -30.60
C LEU A 181 -13.08 8.72 -31.82
N SER A 182 -11.85 8.55 -32.34
CA SER A 182 -11.40 9.26 -33.54
C SER A 182 -12.28 8.96 -34.76
N LYS A 183 -12.65 7.69 -34.95
CA LYS A 183 -13.56 7.29 -36.03
C LYS A 183 -14.94 7.92 -35.86
N SER A 184 -15.51 7.87 -34.65
CA SER A 184 -16.82 8.47 -34.37
C SER A 184 -16.84 9.99 -34.56
N GLN A 185 -15.75 10.67 -34.20
CA GLN A 185 -15.60 12.11 -34.39
C GLN A 185 -15.58 12.45 -35.89
N SER A 186 -14.83 11.70 -36.69
CA SER A 186 -14.79 11.88 -38.15
C SER A 186 -16.15 11.68 -38.81
N GLU A 187 -16.93 10.68 -38.35
CA GLU A 187 -18.30 10.44 -38.82
C GLU A 187 -19.25 11.59 -38.44
N LEU A 188 -19.16 12.10 -37.22
CA LEU A 188 -19.95 13.23 -36.75
C LEU A 188 -19.61 14.53 -37.50
N GLU A 189 -18.33 14.81 -37.72
CA GLU A 189 -17.86 15.96 -38.50
C GLU A 189 -18.38 15.89 -39.94
N SER A 190 -18.29 14.72 -40.57
CA SER A 190 -18.82 14.49 -41.92
C SER A 190 -20.34 14.72 -41.99
N LYS A 191 -21.09 14.21 -41.02
CA LYS A 191 -22.55 14.39 -40.92
C LYS A 191 -22.92 15.86 -40.69
N SER A 192 -22.20 16.54 -39.80
CA SER A 192 -22.37 17.96 -39.52
C SER A 192 -22.16 18.81 -40.78
N GLY A 193 -21.06 18.56 -41.51
CA GLY A 193 -20.79 19.22 -42.79
C GLY A 193 -21.90 19.00 -43.82
N ARG A 194 -22.40 17.77 -43.94
CA ARG A 194 -23.51 17.45 -44.85
C ARG A 194 -24.80 18.19 -44.48
N LEU A 195 -25.16 18.20 -43.20
CA LEU A 195 -26.34 18.92 -42.70
C LEU A 195 -26.22 20.44 -42.89
N GLN A 196 -25.02 21.00 -42.71
CA GLN A 196 -24.78 22.41 -42.99
C GLN A 196 -24.99 22.74 -44.47
N LEU A 197 -24.48 21.92 -45.38
CA LEU A 197 -24.69 22.09 -46.82
C LEU A 197 -26.18 21.99 -47.20
N GLU A 198 -26.89 21.01 -46.64
CA GLU A 198 -28.33 20.82 -46.86
C GLU A 198 -29.13 22.03 -46.34
N LEU A 199 -28.80 22.54 -45.16
CA LEU A 199 -29.44 23.73 -44.58
C LEU A 199 -29.19 24.98 -45.43
N ILE A 200 -27.96 25.17 -45.95
CA ILE A 200 -27.65 26.25 -46.88
C ILE A 200 -28.45 26.11 -48.17
N SER A 201 -28.56 24.88 -48.71
CA SER A 201 -29.35 24.60 -49.91
C SER A 201 -30.83 24.92 -49.72
N ILE A 202 -31.43 24.47 -48.61
CA ILE A 202 -32.82 24.76 -48.27
C ILE A 202 -33.06 26.26 -48.13
N LYS A 203 -32.16 26.99 -47.45
CA LYS A 203 -32.26 28.45 -47.30
C LYS A 203 -32.17 29.21 -48.63
N LYS A 204 -31.43 28.67 -49.60
CA LYS A 204 -31.33 29.21 -50.96
C LYS A 204 -32.43 28.70 -51.90
N SER A 205 -33.30 27.80 -51.45
CA SER A 205 -34.33 27.24 -52.30
C SER A 205 -35.40 28.28 -52.62
N THR A 206 -35.88 28.26 -53.87
CA THR A 206 -36.96 29.14 -54.32
C THR A 206 -38.21 29.00 -53.46
N SER A 207 -38.49 27.80 -52.97
CA SER A 207 -39.60 27.53 -52.04
C SER A 207 -39.43 28.26 -50.71
N TYR A 208 -38.24 28.21 -50.10
CA TYR A 208 -37.98 28.91 -48.83
C TYR A 208 -38.12 30.42 -48.99
N GLU A 209 -37.53 30.98 -50.05
CA GLU A 209 -37.66 32.41 -50.35
C GLU A 209 -39.12 32.81 -50.62
N ALA A 210 -39.88 31.98 -51.32
CA ALA A 210 -41.31 32.21 -51.58
C ALA A 210 -42.12 32.25 -50.27
N VAL A 211 -41.86 31.31 -49.35
CA VAL A 211 -42.51 31.30 -48.02
C VAL A 211 -42.15 32.55 -47.21
N GLN A 212 -40.88 32.97 -47.22
CA GLN A 212 -40.45 34.19 -46.55
C GLN A 212 -41.12 35.45 -47.13
N ARG A 213 -41.16 35.56 -48.47
CA ARG A 213 -41.86 36.67 -49.14
C ARG A 213 -43.36 36.67 -48.82
N MET A 214 -43.99 35.49 -48.81
CA MET A 214 -45.40 35.35 -48.49
C MET A 214 -45.71 35.75 -47.05
N GLY A 215 -44.87 35.34 -46.08
CA GLY A 215 -45.01 35.76 -44.67
C GLY A 215 -44.86 37.28 -44.49
N ASN A 216 -43.88 37.88 -45.16
CA ASN A 216 -43.69 39.33 -45.13
C ASN A 216 -44.88 40.07 -45.76
N ASN A 217 -45.38 39.59 -46.91
CA ASN A 217 -46.54 40.16 -47.57
C ASN A 217 -47.82 40.02 -46.74
N LEU A 218 -48.02 38.88 -46.07
CA LEU A 218 -49.18 38.67 -45.20
C LEU A 218 -49.13 39.61 -43.99
N THR A 219 -47.96 39.77 -43.38
CA THR A 219 -47.74 40.73 -42.28
C THR A 219 -48.05 42.15 -42.74
N ALA A 220 -47.53 42.55 -43.91
CA ALA A 220 -47.79 43.88 -44.48
C ALA A 220 -49.28 44.08 -44.80
N ALA A 221 -49.94 43.07 -45.38
CA ALA A 221 -51.38 43.12 -45.67
C ALA A 221 -52.22 43.22 -44.39
N TYR A 222 -51.86 42.48 -43.34
CA TYR A 222 -52.53 42.55 -42.04
C TYR A 222 -52.38 43.94 -41.40
N ILE A 223 -51.17 44.50 -41.41
CA ILE A 223 -50.92 45.86 -40.91
C ILE A 223 -51.73 46.87 -41.71
N LYS A 224 -51.74 46.76 -43.05
CA LYS A 224 -52.49 47.66 -43.93
C LYS A 224 -54.00 47.55 -43.72
N ALA A 225 -54.54 46.35 -43.59
CA ALA A 225 -55.95 46.13 -43.30
C ALA A 225 -56.35 46.72 -41.94
N SER A 226 -55.50 46.53 -40.93
CA SER A 226 -55.69 47.11 -39.60
C SER A 226 -55.64 48.65 -39.65
N ALA A 227 -54.69 49.23 -40.38
CA ALA A 227 -54.59 50.67 -40.59
C ALA A 227 -55.82 51.23 -41.33
N ASN A 228 -56.29 50.56 -42.38
CA ASN A 228 -57.50 50.94 -43.10
C ASN A 228 -58.74 50.89 -42.19
N LYS A 229 -58.84 49.87 -41.32
CA LYS A 229 -59.91 49.78 -40.32
C LYS A 229 -59.86 50.95 -39.34
N LEU A 230 -58.67 51.32 -38.86
CA LEU A 230 -58.48 52.49 -38.00
C LEU A 230 -58.89 53.78 -38.72
N ALA A 231 -58.45 53.97 -39.97
CA ALA A 231 -58.83 55.13 -40.78
C ALA A 231 -60.35 55.24 -40.98
N PHE A 232 -61.02 54.13 -41.32
CA PHE A 232 -62.48 54.11 -41.46
C PHE A 232 -63.21 54.47 -40.16
N LEU A 233 -62.78 53.92 -39.03
CA LEU A 233 -63.36 54.26 -37.72
C LEU A 233 -63.16 55.74 -37.39
N PHE A 234 -61.99 56.29 -37.71
CA PHE A 234 -61.70 57.70 -37.51
C PHE A 234 -62.55 58.60 -38.41
N GLU A 235 -62.65 58.31 -39.71
CA GLU A 235 -63.48 59.08 -40.65
C GLU A 235 -64.97 59.03 -40.26
N SER A 236 -65.46 57.86 -39.84
CA SER A 236 -66.82 57.71 -39.32
C SER A 236 -67.05 58.55 -38.06
N LEU A 237 -66.08 58.56 -37.13
CA LEU A 237 -66.16 59.38 -35.93
C LEU A 237 -66.17 60.87 -36.26
N ASP A 238 -65.27 61.34 -37.13
CA ASP A 238 -65.21 62.73 -37.57
C ASP A 238 -66.52 63.18 -38.24
N ARG A 239 -67.08 62.34 -39.11
CA ARG A 239 -68.37 62.62 -39.76
C ARG A 239 -69.51 62.72 -38.75
N THR A 240 -69.70 61.71 -37.91
CA THR A 240 -70.77 61.70 -36.90
C THR A 240 -70.62 62.86 -35.91
N PHE A 241 -69.39 63.23 -35.57
CA PHE A 241 -69.12 64.39 -34.73
C PHE A 241 -69.49 65.72 -35.40
N LYS A 242 -69.19 65.88 -36.70
CA LYS A 242 -69.61 67.05 -37.48
C LYS A 242 -71.13 67.17 -37.57
N GLU A 243 -71.81 66.05 -37.83
CA GLU A 243 -73.28 65.98 -37.85
C GLU A 243 -73.87 66.35 -36.47
N LEU A 244 -73.34 65.77 -35.39
CA LEU A 244 -73.75 66.09 -34.01
C LEU A 244 -73.53 67.57 -33.68
N LYS A 245 -72.38 68.14 -34.07
CA LYS A 245 -72.08 69.56 -33.87
C LYS A 245 -73.07 70.45 -34.63
N TRP A 246 -73.44 70.08 -35.85
CA TRP A 246 -74.41 70.81 -36.66
C TRP A 246 -75.81 70.76 -36.03
N GLU A 247 -76.31 69.57 -35.66
CA GLU A 247 -77.60 69.40 -34.99
C GLU A 247 -77.67 70.19 -33.67
N LEU A 248 -76.60 70.15 -32.86
CA LEU A 248 -76.52 70.96 -31.64
C LEU A 248 -76.63 72.47 -31.94
N SER A 249 -75.98 72.94 -33.01
CA SER A 249 -76.04 74.35 -33.39
C SER A 249 -77.42 74.81 -33.87
N GLU A 250 -78.14 73.96 -34.61
CA GLU A 250 -79.53 74.23 -35.02
C GLU A 250 -80.50 74.17 -33.83
N PHE A 251 -80.29 73.24 -32.91
CA PHE A 251 -81.13 73.06 -31.73
C PHE A 251 -80.97 74.18 -30.69
N ALA A 252 -79.82 74.87 -30.68
CA ALA A 252 -79.54 75.98 -29.76
C ALA A 252 -80.57 77.13 -29.85
N ALA A 253 -81.20 77.33 -31.02
CA ALA A 253 -82.25 78.33 -31.21
C ALA A 253 -83.65 77.86 -30.77
N ARG A 254 -83.85 76.55 -30.57
CA ARG A 254 -85.15 75.93 -30.25
C ARG A 254 -85.33 75.66 -28.77
N ASP A 255 -84.28 75.17 -28.10
CA ASP A 255 -84.28 74.88 -26.66
C ASP A 255 -82.85 75.04 -26.09
N PRO A 256 -82.55 76.21 -25.52
CA PRO A 256 -81.23 76.52 -24.98
C PRO A 256 -80.79 75.63 -23.81
N ASP A 257 -81.74 75.19 -22.97
CA ASP A 257 -81.45 74.41 -21.77
C ASP A 257 -81.03 72.98 -22.15
N THR A 258 -81.76 72.36 -23.07
CA THR A 258 -81.39 71.04 -23.60
C THR A 258 -80.09 71.10 -24.42
N HIS A 259 -79.85 72.17 -25.17
CA HIS A 259 -78.59 72.37 -25.88
C HIS A 259 -77.38 72.41 -24.93
N GLU A 260 -77.43 73.17 -23.82
CA GLU A 260 -76.33 73.22 -22.85
C GLU A 260 -76.08 71.85 -22.19
N VAL A 261 -77.12 71.06 -21.90
CA VAL A 261 -76.95 69.70 -21.35
C VAL A 261 -76.17 68.80 -22.31
N TYR A 262 -76.56 68.75 -23.59
CA TYR A 262 -75.87 67.87 -24.56
C TYR A 262 -74.49 68.39 -24.96
N LYS A 263 -74.30 69.71 -25.03
CA LYS A 263 -72.98 70.33 -25.21
C LYS A 263 -72.02 69.92 -24.09
N ASN A 264 -72.46 69.99 -22.83
CA ASN A 264 -71.65 69.56 -21.69
C ASN A 264 -71.36 68.04 -21.71
N LYS A 265 -72.31 67.21 -22.14
CA LYS A 265 -72.07 65.76 -22.34
C LYS A 265 -71.02 65.48 -23.42
N VAL A 266 -71.03 66.21 -24.53
CA VAL A 266 -70.02 66.07 -25.59
C VAL A 266 -68.64 66.52 -25.09
N ILE A 267 -68.57 67.65 -24.38
CA ILE A 267 -67.32 68.14 -23.79
C ILE A 267 -66.75 67.13 -22.79
N ASP A 268 -67.60 66.56 -21.93
CA ASP A 268 -67.17 65.56 -20.95
C ASP A 268 -66.70 64.26 -21.64
N PHE A 269 -67.40 63.80 -22.68
CA PHE A 269 -66.97 62.66 -23.50
C PHE A 269 -65.57 62.88 -24.11
N LEU A 270 -65.33 64.05 -24.71
CA LEU A 270 -64.03 64.41 -25.29
C LEU A 270 -62.92 64.53 -24.23
N THR A 271 -63.24 65.17 -23.10
CA THR A 271 -62.29 65.40 -22.01
C THR A 271 -61.91 64.09 -21.32
N ARG A 272 -62.86 63.16 -21.20
CA ARG A 272 -62.61 61.80 -20.68
C ARG A 272 -61.73 61.01 -21.63
N GLY A 273 -62.02 61.02 -22.93
CA GLY A 273 -61.19 60.36 -23.94
C GLY A 273 -59.73 60.86 -23.95
N LEU A 274 -59.52 62.17 -23.77
CA LEU A 274 -58.18 62.76 -23.66
C LEU A 274 -57.41 62.32 -22.40
N LYS A 275 -58.10 62.02 -21.30
CA LYS A 275 -57.49 61.54 -20.06
C LYS A 275 -57.14 60.06 -20.11
N GLU A 276 -57.86 59.27 -20.90
CA GLU A 276 -57.69 57.81 -21.00
C GLU A 276 -56.51 57.37 -21.91
N LYS A 277 -55.77 58.30 -22.52
CA LYS A 277 -54.64 58.02 -23.45
C LYS A 277 -55.01 57.03 -24.57
N ILE A 278 -56.05 57.38 -25.34
CA ILE A 278 -56.27 56.84 -26.70
C ILE A 278 -55.13 57.31 -27.62
#